data_AF-A0A9P6HSK1-F1
#
_entry.id   AF-A0A9P6HSK1-F1
#
_cell.length_a   1.000
_cell.length_b   1.000
_cell.length_c   1.000
_cell.angle_alpha   90.00
_cell.angle_beta   90.00
_cell.angle_gamma   90.00
#
_symmetry.space_group_name_H-M   'P 1'
#
loop_
_entity.id
_entity.type
_entity.pdbx_description
1 polymer ?
#
loop_
_entity_poly.entity_id
_entity_poly.type
_entity_poly.pdbx_seq_one_letter_code
_entity_poly.pdbx_strand_id
1 'polypeptide(L)'
;MNTTGLSVAGGMEGTSGCLNAILQEYPNFTQPSPSSKLLFWTLNGPLESAIQIIINPYYEPGDPMEPYFRPAEAGGLSSGSWHPVSQESLMEPQVAALTVEMNQICTDIKTDTRRPRAQDVQIVVTPAHGGAFVTVHDYVSAVHPWLMNMRERLLDALGRIRSSQAWPPETRLAVLRLDDGPISIGNEDRWADSNKRPTPHREWTWAERNEDARKVMERAMARSAARVRELERLRQEEGN
;
A
#
# COMPACT_ATOMS: atom_id res chain seq x y z
N MET A 1 48.05 14.45 48.34
CA MET A 1 46.63 14.33 48.75
C MET A 1 45.79 15.10 47.74
N ASN A 2 44.82 14.39 47.17
CA ASN A 2 43.68 14.83 46.35
C ASN A 2 43.98 15.25 44.90
N THR A 3 44.13 14.22 44.08
CA THR A 3 43.65 14.13 42.68
C THR A 3 42.12 14.01 42.66
N THR A 4 41.44 14.87 41.91
CA THR A 4 40.03 14.74 41.51
C THR A 4 39.94 15.52 40.20
N GLY A 5 39.63 14.97 39.02
CA GLY A 5 38.77 13.83 38.72
C GLY A 5 37.66 14.35 37.80
N LEU A 6 38.02 14.85 36.61
CA LEU A 6 37.09 15.21 35.54
C LEU A 6 36.55 13.92 34.93
N SER A 7 35.30 13.58 35.23
CA SER A 7 34.56 12.52 34.55
C SER A 7 33.45 13.16 33.73
N VAL A 8 33.61 13.11 32.41
CA VAL A 8 32.55 13.35 31.43
C VAL A 8 31.87 12.00 31.19
N ALA A 9 30.70 11.82 31.78
CA ALA A 9 29.67 10.88 31.34
C ALA A 9 28.53 11.77 30.81
N GLY A 10 27.91 11.56 29.65
CA GLY A 10 27.57 10.34 28.95
C GLY A 10 26.08 10.46 28.59
N GLY A 11 25.71 10.11 27.36
CA GLY A 11 24.29 9.94 26.98
C GLY A 11 23.76 10.95 25.97
N MET A 12 24.07 10.75 24.69
CA MET A 12 23.20 11.19 23.60
C MET A 12 21.97 10.27 23.56
N GLU A 13 20.97 10.54 24.39
CA GLU A 13 19.62 9.98 24.23
C GLU A 13 18.80 10.91 23.32
N GLY A 14 19.18 10.96 22.04
CA GLY A 14 18.46 11.70 21.01
C GLY A 14 18.04 10.74 19.92
N THR A 15 16.90 10.08 20.07
CA THR A 15 16.06 9.57 18.95
C THR A 15 14.83 8.79 19.44
N SER A 16 14.77 8.34 20.69
CA SER A 16 13.61 7.58 21.22
C SER A 16 12.47 8.47 21.74
N GLY A 17 12.75 9.75 22.05
CA GLY A 17 11.76 10.67 22.62
C GLY A 17 10.71 11.18 21.64
N CYS A 18 10.99 11.22 20.33
CA CYS A 18 10.05 11.79 19.35
C CYS A 18 8.88 10.84 19.03
N LEU A 19 9.09 9.53 19.05
CA LEU A 19 7.99 8.57 18.89
C LEU A 19 7.14 8.50 20.16
N ASN A 20 7.75 8.53 21.34
CA ASN A 20 7.02 8.50 22.61
C ASN A 20 6.25 9.80 22.89
N ALA A 21 6.75 10.96 22.43
CA ALA A 21 6.04 12.24 22.55
C ALA A 21 4.85 12.36 21.59
N ILE A 22 4.92 11.77 20.39
CA ILE A 22 3.78 11.74 19.44
C ILE A 22 2.67 10.79 19.93
N LEU A 23 3.03 9.70 20.64
CA LEU A 23 2.07 8.78 21.22
C LEU A 23 1.31 9.32 22.44
N GLN A 24 1.78 10.41 23.06
CA GLN A 24 1.11 11.04 24.22
C GLN A 24 0.01 12.05 23.83
N GLU A 25 -0.04 12.52 22.58
CA GLU A 25 -1.00 13.54 22.12
C GLU A 25 -2.21 12.97 21.33
N TYR A 26 -2.21 11.69 20.96
CA TYR A 26 -3.30 11.03 20.22
C TYR A 26 -3.76 9.74 20.93
N PRO A 27 -4.75 9.81 21.84
CA PRO A 27 -5.10 8.69 22.71
C PRO A 27 -5.79 7.51 22.02
N ASN A 28 -6.01 7.51 20.69
CA ASN A 28 -6.66 6.40 19.97
C ASN A 28 -6.06 6.21 18.57
N PHE A 29 -4.76 5.98 18.46
CA PHE A 29 -4.19 5.53 17.18
C PHE A 29 -4.76 4.15 16.87
N THR A 30 -5.71 4.09 15.94
CA THR A 30 -6.38 2.85 15.56
C THR A 30 -5.62 2.27 14.38
N GLN A 31 -5.04 1.09 14.53
CA GLN A 31 -4.28 0.44 13.46
C GLN A 31 -5.02 -0.79 12.91
N PRO A 32 -4.73 -1.22 11.67
CA PRO A 32 -5.18 -2.53 11.20
C PRO A 32 -4.78 -3.62 12.18
N SER A 33 -5.68 -4.56 12.46
CA SER A 33 -5.32 -5.79 13.15
C SER A 33 -4.28 -6.58 12.34
N PRO A 34 -3.50 -7.48 12.97
CA PRO A 34 -2.60 -8.38 12.27
C PRO A 34 -3.28 -9.10 11.10
N SER A 35 -4.51 -9.53 11.29
CA SER A 35 -5.28 -10.29 10.30
C SER A 35 -5.72 -9.44 9.11
N SER A 36 -6.05 -8.17 9.34
CA SER A 36 -6.31 -7.21 8.24
C SER A 36 -5.06 -6.94 7.39
N LYS A 37 -3.86 -7.04 7.96
CA LYS A 37 -2.59 -6.85 7.23
C LYS A 37 -2.28 -8.03 6.29
N LEU A 38 -2.92 -9.18 6.48
CA LEU A 38 -2.75 -10.36 5.62
C LEU A 38 -3.58 -10.30 4.35
N LEU A 39 -4.44 -9.29 4.17
CA LEU A 39 -5.32 -9.18 3.02
C LEU A 39 -4.54 -8.71 1.78
N PHE A 40 -4.41 -9.59 0.79
CA PHE A 40 -4.14 -9.18 -0.59
C PHE A 40 -5.47 -8.96 -1.30
N TRP A 41 -5.89 -7.70 -1.39
CA TRP A 41 -7.21 -7.34 -1.90
C TRP A 41 -7.13 -6.63 -3.24
N THR A 42 -7.62 -7.30 -4.27
CA THR A 42 -7.71 -6.78 -5.63
C THR A 42 -9.12 -6.30 -5.95
N LEU A 43 -9.24 -5.39 -6.91
CA LEU A 43 -10.53 -4.88 -7.40
C LEU A 43 -10.87 -5.46 -8.77
N ASN A 44 -10.58 -6.74 -9.02
CA ASN A 44 -10.79 -7.39 -10.31
C ASN A 44 -11.77 -8.56 -10.16
N GLY A 45 -13.05 -8.29 -10.39
CA GLY A 45 -14.11 -9.29 -10.29
C GLY A 45 -14.89 -9.22 -8.98
N PRO A 46 -15.66 -10.28 -8.65
CA PRO A 46 -16.49 -10.32 -7.45
C PRO A 46 -15.67 -10.60 -6.17
N LEU A 47 -16.28 -10.35 -5.01
CA LEU A 47 -15.61 -10.43 -3.71
C LEU A 47 -14.98 -11.81 -3.44
N GLU A 48 -15.65 -12.87 -3.88
CA GLU A 48 -15.27 -14.27 -3.73
C GLU A 48 -13.91 -14.60 -4.37
N SER A 49 -13.51 -13.86 -5.40
CA SER A 49 -12.21 -14.01 -6.07
C SER A 49 -11.27 -12.83 -5.84
N ALA A 50 -11.76 -11.74 -5.23
CA ALA A 50 -11.05 -10.48 -5.12
C ALA A 50 -9.95 -10.50 -4.05
N ILE A 51 -10.08 -11.35 -3.02
CA ILE A 51 -9.23 -11.35 -1.84
C ILE A 51 -8.50 -12.68 -1.70
N GLN A 52 -7.20 -12.57 -1.44
CA GLN A 52 -6.33 -13.66 -1.04
C GLN A 52 -5.66 -13.31 0.29
N ILE A 53 -5.25 -14.32 1.03
CA ILE A 53 -4.61 -14.20 2.34
C ILE A 53 -3.15 -14.57 2.21
N ILE A 54 -2.26 -13.63 2.55
CA ILE A 54 -0.83 -13.88 2.64
C ILE A 54 -0.55 -14.65 3.93
N ILE A 55 0.33 -15.65 3.85
CA ILE A 55 0.74 -16.45 5.03
C ILE A 55 1.76 -15.69 5.88
N ASN A 56 2.58 -14.85 5.24
CA ASN A 56 3.64 -14.07 5.88
C ASN A 56 3.25 -12.57 5.85
N PRO A 57 3.50 -11.79 6.92
CA PRO A 57 3.32 -10.34 6.90
C PRO A 57 4.15 -9.62 5.82
N TYR A 58 5.15 -10.27 5.26
CA TYR A 58 5.92 -9.77 4.12
C TYR A 58 5.63 -10.60 2.88
N TYR A 59 5.33 -9.93 1.79
CA TYR A 59 5.12 -10.55 0.49
C TYR A 59 6.46 -10.86 -0.19
N GLU A 60 6.68 -12.13 -0.54
CA GLU A 60 7.72 -12.53 -1.48
C GLU A 60 7.08 -13.03 -2.81
N PRO A 61 7.61 -12.62 -3.98
CA PRO A 61 7.08 -13.09 -5.25
C PRO A 61 7.14 -14.62 -5.35
N GLY A 62 5.98 -15.24 -5.56
CA GLY A 62 5.84 -16.70 -5.65
C GLY A 62 5.38 -17.38 -4.36
N ASP A 63 5.20 -16.63 -3.27
CA ASP A 63 4.63 -17.18 -2.04
C ASP A 63 3.21 -17.71 -2.28
N PRO A 64 2.86 -18.89 -1.74
CA PRO A 64 1.50 -19.40 -1.82
C PRO A 64 0.57 -18.50 -1.00
N MET A 65 -0.55 -18.14 -1.61
CA MET A 65 -1.64 -17.40 -0.95
C MET A 65 -2.86 -18.29 -0.83
N GLU A 66 -3.62 -18.09 0.25
CA GLU A 66 -4.88 -18.79 0.45
C GLU A 66 -6.06 -17.98 -0.07
N PRO A 67 -7.07 -18.61 -0.70
CA PRO A 67 -8.26 -17.89 -1.13
C PRO A 67 -9.10 -17.46 0.09
N TYR A 68 -9.61 -16.23 0.05
CA TYR A 68 -10.50 -15.71 1.11
C TYR A 68 -11.86 -16.43 1.14
N PHE A 69 -12.34 -16.89 -0.02
CA PHE A 69 -13.55 -17.68 -0.14
C PHE A 69 -13.23 -19.03 -0.76
N ARG A 70 -13.69 -20.11 -0.12
CA ARG A 70 -13.57 -21.47 -0.63
C ARG A 70 -14.96 -21.89 -1.15
N PRO A 71 -15.16 -22.00 -2.47
CA PRO A 71 -16.43 -22.44 -3.02
C PRO A 71 -16.71 -23.87 -2.56
N ALA A 72 -17.99 -24.22 -2.47
CA ALA A 72 -18.39 -25.58 -2.19
C ALA A 72 -17.99 -26.50 -3.35
N GLU A 73 -17.63 -27.74 -3.03
CA GLU A 73 -17.32 -28.74 -4.05
C GLU A 73 -18.53 -28.97 -4.97
N ALA A 74 -18.28 -29.02 -6.27
CA ALA A 74 -19.32 -29.23 -7.27
C ALA A 74 -19.99 -30.59 -7.04
N GLY A 75 -21.23 -30.56 -6.51
CA GLY A 75 -22.02 -31.75 -6.17
C GLY A 75 -22.32 -31.92 -4.67
N GLY A 76 -21.76 -31.06 -3.80
CA GLY A 76 -22.11 -31.00 -2.38
C GLY A 76 -23.26 -30.04 -2.09
N LEU A 77 -24.05 -30.32 -1.05
CA LEU A 77 -25.09 -29.43 -0.50
C LEU A 77 -24.52 -28.26 0.32
N SER A 78 -23.20 -28.19 0.48
CA SER A 78 -22.53 -27.16 1.27
C SER A 78 -22.62 -25.81 0.58
N SER A 79 -22.92 -24.74 1.33
CA SER A 79 -22.63 -23.38 0.88
C SER A 79 -21.13 -23.14 1.03
N GLY A 80 -20.51 -22.34 0.14
CA GLY A 80 -19.08 -22.03 0.25
C GLY A 80 -18.71 -21.43 1.61
N SER A 81 -17.44 -21.52 1.98
CA SER A 81 -16.95 -21.08 3.29
C SER A 81 -15.98 -19.92 3.17
N TRP A 82 -16.12 -18.94 4.07
CA TRP A 82 -15.19 -17.81 4.19
C TRP A 82 -13.99 -18.20 5.06
N HIS A 83 -12.84 -17.58 4.80
CA HIS A 83 -11.63 -17.76 5.59
C HIS A 83 -11.85 -17.32 7.06
N PRO A 84 -11.25 -17.97 8.08
CA PRO A 84 -11.41 -17.58 9.49
C PRO A 84 -11.13 -16.10 9.79
N VAL A 85 -10.13 -15.52 9.10
CA VAL A 85 -9.80 -14.08 9.15
C VAL A 85 -11.02 -13.17 8.91
N SER A 86 -12.03 -13.65 8.19
CA SER A 86 -13.28 -12.91 7.94
C SER A 86 -14.00 -12.50 9.23
N GLN A 87 -13.90 -13.29 10.30
CA GLN A 87 -14.59 -13.05 11.58
C GLN A 87 -13.75 -12.25 12.57
N GLU A 88 -12.49 -11.96 12.24
CA GLU A 88 -11.60 -11.22 13.12
C GLU A 88 -11.88 -9.72 13.08
N SER A 89 -11.47 -9.01 14.12
CA SER A 89 -11.58 -7.55 14.17
C SER A 89 -10.78 -6.93 13.04
N LEU A 90 -11.37 -5.94 12.37
CA LEU A 90 -10.66 -5.16 11.37
C LEU A 90 -9.51 -4.34 11.98
N MET A 91 -9.75 -3.77 13.16
CA MET A 91 -8.89 -2.78 13.80
C MET A 91 -8.44 -3.20 15.20
N GLU A 92 -7.32 -2.63 15.64
CA GLU A 92 -6.82 -2.68 17.00
C GLU A 92 -6.59 -1.25 17.54
N PRO A 93 -7.28 -0.84 18.62
CA PRO A 93 -8.34 -1.56 19.33
C PRO A 93 -9.61 -1.76 18.47
N GLN A 94 -10.51 -2.66 18.91
CA GLN A 94 -11.77 -2.94 18.22
C GLN A 94 -12.66 -1.70 18.12
N VAL A 95 -13.25 -1.46 16.95
CA VAL A 95 -14.12 -0.31 16.68
C VAL A 95 -15.55 -0.75 16.35
N ALA A 96 -16.54 -0.02 16.87
CA ALA A 96 -17.96 -0.31 16.63
C ALA A 96 -18.50 0.27 15.30
N ALA A 97 -17.77 1.19 14.68
CA ALA A 97 -18.05 1.72 13.35
C ALA A 97 -16.77 2.29 12.75
N LEU A 98 -16.67 2.27 11.42
CA LEU A 98 -15.53 2.86 10.71
C LEU A 98 -16.04 3.73 9.55
N THR A 99 -15.54 4.95 9.46
CA THR A 99 -15.75 5.79 8.27
C THR A 99 -14.57 5.57 7.35
N VAL A 100 -14.83 5.09 6.13
CA VAL A 100 -13.84 4.88 5.10
C VAL A 100 -13.92 6.04 4.13
N GLU A 101 -12.81 6.74 3.95
CA GLU A 101 -12.72 7.84 3.00
C GLU A 101 -11.78 7.47 1.86
N MET A 102 -12.14 7.87 0.64
CA MET A 102 -11.26 7.77 -0.52
C MET A 102 -10.26 8.93 -0.52
N ASN A 103 -8.99 8.64 -0.81
CA ASN A 103 -7.99 9.70 -0.94
C ASN A 103 -8.41 10.72 -2.00
N GLN A 104 -8.48 12.00 -1.61
CA GLN A 104 -8.91 13.12 -2.46
C GLN A 104 -8.05 13.26 -3.73
N ILE A 105 -6.79 12.82 -3.69
CA ILE A 105 -5.89 12.79 -4.86
C ILE A 105 -6.49 11.94 -6.00
N CYS A 106 -7.22 10.87 -5.68
CA CYS A 106 -7.92 10.04 -6.66
C CYS A 106 -9.19 10.71 -7.23
N THR A 107 -9.59 11.87 -6.69
CA THR A 107 -10.89 12.51 -6.97
C THR A 107 -10.76 13.92 -7.55
N ASP A 108 -9.60 14.57 -7.44
CA ASP A 108 -9.40 15.97 -7.81
C ASP A 108 -8.74 16.15 -9.18
N ILE A 109 -9.48 15.74 -10.23
CA ILE A 109 -9.27 16.32 -11.56
C ILE A 109 -10.19 17.53 -11.63
N LYS A 110 -9.69 18.73 -11.29
CA LYS A 110 -10.47 19.98 -11.11
C LYS A 110 -11.41 20.36 -12.28
N THR A 111 -11.26 19.71 -13.43
CA THR A 111 -12.02 19.96 -14.66
C THR A 111 -13.02 18.86 -15.03
N ASP A 112 -13.16 17.76 -14.27
CA ASP A 112 -14.06 16.65 -14.63
C ASP A 112 -15.49 16.87 -14.09
N THR A 113 -16.45 16.96 -15.01
CA THR A 113 -17.90 17.04 -14.70
C THR A 113 -18.46 15.77 -14.04
N ARG A 114 -17.70 14.67 -14.01
CA ARG A 114 -18.02 13.41 -13.31
C ARG A 114 -17.51 13.40 -11.87
N ARG A 115 -17.06 14.53 -11.33
CA ARG A 115 -16.54 14.68 -9.95
C ARG A 115 -17.46 13.99 -8.93
N PRO A 116 -16.92 13.10 -8.06
CA PRO A 116 -17.73 12.48 -7.03
C PRO A 116 -18.10 13.56 -6.03
N ARG A 117 -19.38 13.63 -5.65
CA ARG A 117 -19.80 14.52 -4.57
C ARG A 117 -19.13 14.05 -3.28
N ALA A 118 -19.03 14.91 -2.27
CA ALA A 118 -18.44 14.55 -0.98
C ALA A 118 -19.08 13.29 -0.35
N GLN A 119 -20.32 12.95 -0.71
CA GLN A 119 -21.00 11.72 -0.29
C GLN A 119 -20.55 10.46 -1.04
N ASP A 120 -20.03 10.59 -2.26
CA ASP A 120 -19.57 9.44 -3.06
C ASP A 120 -18.17 8.97 -2.64
N VAL A 121 -17.44 9.79 -1.87
CA VAL A 121 -16.05 9.53 -1.47
C VAL A 121 -15.92 8.94 -0.07
N GLN A 122 -17.03 8.73 0.64
CA GLN A 122 -17.02 8.13 1.97
C GLN A 122 -18.11 7.08 2.14
N ILE A 123 -17.84 6.06 2.95
CA ILE A 123 -18.80 5.05 3.36
C ILE A 123 -18.61 4.74 4.85
N VAL A 124 -19.72 4.64 5.58
CA VAL A 124 -19.70 4.20 6.99
C VAL A 124 -19.97 2.71 7.02
N VAL A 125 -19.05 1.97 7.63
CA VAL A 125 -19.16 0.53 7.86
C VAL A 125 -19.59 0.31 9.30
N THR A 126 -20.65 -0.46 9.47
CA THR A 126 -21.14 -0.92 10.78
C THR A 126 -21.14 -2.45 10.84
N PRO A 127 -20.97 -3.05 12.03
CA PRO A 127 -21.00 -4.49 12.21
C PRO A 127 -22.32 -5.08 11.70
N ALA A 128 -22.27 -6.21 11.00
CA ALA A 128 -23.48 -6.91 10.63
C ALA A 128 -24.19 -7.47 11.88
N HIS A 129 -25.52 -7.56 11.81
CA HIS A 129 -26.36 -8.22 12.83
C HIS A 129 -26.19 -7.71 14.28
N GLY A 130 -25.76 -6.47 14.48
CA GLY A 130 -25.59 -5.91 15.83
C GLY A 130 -24.35 -6.42 16.57
N GLY A 131 -23.31 -6.85 15.84
CA GLY A 131 -22.01 -7.19 16.40
C GLY A 131 -21.39 -6.03 17.20
N ALA A 132 -20.51 -6.36 18.15
CA ALA A 132 -19.87 -5.38 19.02
C ALA A 132 -18.77 -4.56 18.31
N PHE A 133 -18.20 -5.11 17.24
CA PHE A 133 -17.09 -4.50 16.49
C PHE A 133 -17.15 -4.88 15.01
N VAL A 134 -16.51 -4.06 14.17
CA VAL A 134 -16.44 -4.26 12.72
C VAL A 134 -15.47 -5.40 12.42
N THR A 135 -15.98 -6.46 11.79
CA THR A 135 -15.13 -7.57 11.32
C THR A 135 -14.48 -7.25 9.98
N VAL A 136 -13.44 -8.01 9.62
CA VAL A 136 -12.87 -7.97 8.27
C VAL A 136 -13.96 -8.19 7.22
N HIS A 137 -14.87 -9.14 7.43
CA HIS A 137 -15.93 -9.44 6.46
C HIS A 137 -16.93 -8.30 6.30
N ASP A 138 -17.38 -7.69 7.40
CA ASP A 138 -18.30 -6.54 7.36
C ASP A 138 -17.72 -5.42 6.50
N TYR A 139 -16.42 -5.16 6.71
CA TYR A 139 -15.68 -4.14 5.99
C TYR A 139 -15.55 -4.46 4.51
N VAL A 140 -14.99 -5.61 4.13
CA VAL A 140 -14.76 -5.91 2.72
C VAL A 140 -16.07 -6.09 1.95
N SER A 141 -17.12 -6.61 2.58
CA SER A 141 -18.44 -6.76 1.95
C SER A 141 -19.14 -5.43 1.69
N ALA A 142 -18.92 -4.41 2.54
CA ALA A 142 -19.43 -3.06 2.30
C ALA A 142 -18.57 -2.26 1.31
N VAL A 143 -17.25 -2.31 1.49
CA VAL A 143 -16.30 -1.43 0.78
C VAL A 143 -15.98 -1.97 -0.62
N HIS A 144 -15.96 -3.29 -0.85
CA HIS A 144 -15.67 -3.85 -2.18
C HIS A 144 -16.64 -3.41 -3.27
N PRO A 145 -17.97 -3.59 -3.15
CA PRO A 145 -18.90 -3.12 -4.18
C PRO A 145 -18.85 -1.60 -4.36
N TRP A 146 -18.62 -0.84 -3.27
CA TRP A 146 -18.45 0.60 -3.33
C TRP A 146 -17.22 1.00 -4.17
N LEU A 147 -16.06 0.37 -3.94
CA LEU A 147 -14.84 0.57 -4.74
C LEU A 147 -15.02 0.13 -6.20
N MET A 148 -15.69 -1.01 -6.42
CA MET A 148 -15.94 -1.54 -7.76
C MET A 148 -16.81 -0.60 -8.60
N ASN A 149 -17.82 0.05 -8.00
CA ASN A 149 -18.63 1.07 -8.66
C ASN A 149 -17.81 2.29 -9.13
N MET A 150 -16.62 2.50 -8.54
CA MET A 150 -15.70 3.60 -8.91
C MET A 150 -14.51 3.14 -9.74
N ARG A 151 -14.41 1.86 -10.10
CA ARG A 151 -13.20 1.26 -10.70
C ARG A 151 -12.70 2.01 -11.95
N GLU A 152 -13.58 2.31 -12.90
CA GLU A 152 -13.20 3.02 -14.13
C GLU A 152 -12.59 4.40 -13.86
N ARG A 153 -13.13 5.08 -12.84
CA ARG A 153 -12.67 6.40 -12.42
C ARG A 153 -11.34 6.32 -11.70
N LEU A 154 -11.15 5.29 -10.88
CA LEU A 154 -9.87 5.00 -10.23
C LEU A 154 -8.77 4.73 -11.27
N LEU A 155 -9.07 3.95 -12.31
CA LEU A 155 -8.14 3.68 -13.41
C LEU A 155 -7.74 4.95 -14.18
N ASP A 156 -8.71 5.81 -14.49
CA ASP A 156 -8.46 7.08 -15.17
C ASP A 156 -7.65 8.04 -14.29
N ALA A 157 -8.08 8.26 -13.04
CA ALA A 157 -7.42 9.19 -12.12
C ALA A 157 -6.01 8.72 -11.73
N LEU A 158 -5.86 7.49 -11.24
CA LEU A 158 -4.55 6.96 -10.82
C LEU A 158 -3.59 6.87 -12.00
N GLY A 159 -4.08 6.46 -13.17
CA GLY A 159 -3.28 6.42 -14.38
C GLY A 159 -2.75 7.81 -14.76
N ARG A 160 -3.61 8.82 -14.81
CA ARG A 160 -3.18 10.19 -15.14
C ARG A 160 -2.17 10.73 -14.15
N ILE A 161 -2.35 10.46 -12.86
CA ILE A 161 -1.45 10.93 -11.80
C ILE A 161 -0.09 10.26 -11.87
N ARG A 162 -0.02 8.98 -12.26
CA ARG A 162 1.21 8.17 -12.20
C ARG A 162 1.94 8.06 -13.54
N SER A 163 1.20 8.06 -14.63
CA SER A 163 1.68 7.71 -15.97
C SER A 163 1.31 8.76 -17.02
N SER A 164 0.70 9.89 -16.63
CA SER A 164 0.17 10.93 -17.54
C SER A 164 -0.94 10.47 -18.49
N GLN A 165 -1.38 9.21 -18.39
CA GLN A 165 -2.43 8.59 -19.18
C GLN A 165 -3.25 7.64 -18.31
N ALA A 166 -4.55 7.52 -18.58
CA ALA A 166 -5.41 6.53 -17.95
C ALA A 166 -4.83 5.12 -18.03
N TRP A 167 -4.98 4.34 -16.97
CA TRP A 167 -4.57 2.94 -16.99
C TRP A 167 -5.53 2.08 -17.81
N PRO A 168 -5.04 1.04 -18.52
CA PRO A 168 -5.91 0.09 -19.23
C PRO A 168 -6.94 -0.56 -18.30
N PRO A 169 -8.15 -0.93 -18.79
CA PRO A 169 -9.19 -1.55 -17.98
C PRO A 169 -8.77 -2.89 -17.35
N GLU A 170 -7.81 -3.59 -17.96
CA GLU A 170 -7.21 -4.85 -17.50
C GLU A 170 -6.21 -4.64 -16.36
N THR A 171 -5.87 -3.39 -16.04
CA THR A 171 -4.94 -3.07 -14.96
C THR A 171 -5.48 -3.59 -13.64
N ARG A 172 -4.68 -4.41 -12.97
CA ARG A 172 -5.05 -5.00 -11.69
C ARG A 172 -4.86 -3.99 -10.58
N LEU A 173 -5.96 -3.40 -10.13
CA LEU A 173 -5.97 -2.54 -8.96
C LEU A 173 -5.97 -3.36 -7.67
N ALA A 174 -5.26 -2.88 -6.65
CA ALA A 174 -5.17 -3.46 -5.33
C ALA A 174 -5.24 -2.37 -4.25
N VAL A 175 -5.82 -2.71 -3.11
CA VAL A 175 -5.83 -1.87 -1.91
C VAL A 175 -4.46 -1.96 -1.23
N LEU A 176 -3.77 -0.82 -1.14
CA LEU A 176 -2.39 -0.73 -0.66
C LEU A 176 -2.29 -0.75 0.86
N ARG A 177 -3.17 -0.02 1.55
CA ARG A 177 -3.17 0.11 3.01
C ARG A 177 -4.58 0.39 3.54
N LEU A 178 -4.83 -0.13 4.74
CA LEU A 178 -6.04 0.03 5.56
C LEU A 178 -5.73 0.86 6.83
N ASP A 179 -4.81 1.81 6.75
CA ASP A 179 -4.40 2.67 7.87
C ASP A 179 -5.52 3.64 8.32
N ASP A 180 -5.31 4.37 9.43
CA ASP A 180 -6.30 5.30 10.03
C ASP A 180 -6.69 6.52 9.16
N GLY A 181 -6.23 6.52 7.91
CA GLY A 181 -6.46 7.56 6.92
C GLY A 181 -7.26 7.07 5.72
N PRO A 182 -7.29 7.89 4.65
CA PRO A 182 -8.02 7.54 3.45
C PRO A 182 -7.47 6.26 2.81
N ILE A 183 -8.36 5.38 2.36
CA ILE A 183 -7.99 4.14 1.69
C ILE A 183 -7.09 4.44 0.49
N SER A 184 -5.96 3.74 0.44
CA SER A 184 -4.96 3.91 -0.60
C SER A 184 -5.08 2.80 -1.63
N ILE A 185 -5.20 3.15 -2.91
CA ILE A 185 -5.35 2.22 -4.03
C ILE A 185 -4.21 2.41 -5.02
N GLY A 186 -3.72 1.32 -5.58
CA GLY A 186 -2.68 1.31 -6.61
C GLY A 186 -2.82 0.10 -7.51
N ASN A 187 -1.80 -0.16 -8.32
CA ASN A 187 -1.69 -1.43 -9.05
C ASN A 187 -1.07 -2.51 -8.16
N GLU A 188 -1.24 -3.77 -8.59
CA GLU A 188 -0.70 -4.95 -7.91
C GLU A 188 0.82 -4.87 -7.67
N ASP A 189 1.60 -4.39 -8.65
CA ASP A 189 3.06 -4.23 -8.50
C ASP A 189 3.44 -3.31 -7.34
N ARG A 190 2.68 -2.22 -7.15
CA ARG A 190 2.91 -1.27 -6.07
C ARG A 190 2.48 -1.83 -4.71
N TRP A 191 1.42 -2.63 -4.68
CA TRP A 191 1.07 -3.37 -3.47
C TRP A 191 2.19 -4.32 -3.08
N ALA A 192 2.69 -5.11 -4.04
CA ALA A 192 3.78 -6.03 -3.84
C ALA A 192 5.02 -5.31 -3.31
N ASP A 193 5.40 -4.18 -3.92
CA ASP A 193 6.56 -3.39 -3.49
C ASP A 193 6.41 -2.83 -2.07
N SER A 194 5.20 -2.41 -1.70
CA SER A 194 4.91 -1.85 -0.37
C SER A 194 4.87 -2.92 0.74
N ASN A 195 4.60 -4.17 0.38
CA ASN A 195 4.50 -5.31 1.32
C ASN A 195 5.74 -6.21 1.30
N LYS A 196 6.76 -5.92 0.48
CA LYS A 196 8.04 -6.63 0.54
C LYS A 196 8.66 -6.49 1.92
N ARG A 197 9.40 -7.52 2.32
CA ARG A 197 10.25 -7.44 3.50
C ARG A 197 11.18 -6.24 3.35
N PRO A 198 11.23 -5.33 4.35
CA PRO A 198 12.20 -4.25 4.32
C PRO A 198 13.56 -4.86 4.14
N THR A 199 14.27 -4.45 3.08
CA THR A 199 15.67 -4.84 2.95
C THR A 199 16.35 -4.39 4.24
N PRO A 200 17.05 -5.29 4.95
CA PRO A 200 17.76 -4.90 6.16
C PRO A 200 18.56 -3.66 5.82
N HIS A 201 18.41 -2.62 6.62
CA HIS A 201 19.19 -1.41 6.46
C HIS A 201 20.65 -1.80 6.68
N ARG A 202 21.33 -2.20 5.61
CA ARG A 202 22.78 -2.32 5.60
C ARG A 202 23.25 -0.91 5.91
N GLU A 203 23.93 -0.71 7.02
CA GLU A 203 24.62 0.56 7.22
C GLU A 203 25.74 0.62 6.20
N TRP A 204 25.50 1.36 5.12
CA TRP A 204 26.55 1.64 4.16
C TRP A 204 27.54 2.58 4.84
N THR A 205 28.79 2.14 4.89
CA THR A 205 29.89 3.05 5.23
C THR A 205 29.87 4.21 4.23
N TRP A 206 30.38 5.37 4.67
CA TRP A 206 30.47 6.54 3.79
C TRP A 206 31.27 6.25 2.51
N ALA A 207 32.30 5.39 2.61
CA ALA A 207 33.10 4.95 1.47
C ALA A 207 32.29 4.11 0.46
N GLU A 208 31.47 3.17 0.92
CA GLU A 208 30.62 2.35 0.04
C GLU A 208 29.56 3.22 -0.66
N ARG A 209 28.96 4.19 0.04
CA ARG A 209 27.99 5.13 -0.54
C ARG A 209 28.61 5.98 -1.65
N ASN A 210 29.81 6.51 -1.41
CA ASN A 210 30.52 7.31 -2.42
C ASN A 210 30.93 6.48 -3.62
N GLU A 211 31.37 5.24 -3.41
CA GLU A 211 31.76 4.35 -4.50
C GLU A 211 30.57 3.94 -5.37
N ASP A 212 29.41 3.67 -4.78
CA ASP A 212 28.20 3.37 -5.56
C ASP A 212 27.66 4.61 -6.29
N ALA A 213 27.66 5.78 -5.64
CA ALA A 213 27.33 7.05 -6.31
C ALA A 213 28.27 7.32 -7.50
N ARG A 214 29.57 7.03 -7.35
CA ARG A 214 30.56 7.11 -8.44
C ARG A 214 30.21 6.16 -9.58
N LYS A 215 29.89 4.90 -9.28
CA LYS A 215 29.48 3.89 -10.28
C LYS A 215 28.18 4.28 -11.00
N VAL A 216 27.20 4.82 -10.29
CA VAL A 216 25.94 5.30 -10.89
C VAL A 216 26.23 6.45 -11.86
N MET A 217 27.06 7.42 -11.44
CA MET A 217 27.47 8.54 -12.29
C MET A 217 28.26 8.06 -13.52
N GLU A 218 29.18 7.12 -13.34
CA GLU A 218 29.97 6.52 -14.43
C GLU A 218 29.07 5.85 -15.47
N ARG A 219 28.09 5.04 -15.03
CA ARG A 219 27.09 4.43 -15.92
C ARG A 219 26.24 5.48 -16.62
N ALA A 220 25.87 6.56 -15.93
CA ALA A 220 25.12 7.66 -16.52
C ALA A 220 25.93 8.36 -17.62
N MET A 221 27.21 8.66 -17.37
CA MET A 221 28.10 9.26 -18.36
C MET A 221 28.34 8.32 -19.55
N ALA A 222 28.53 7.02 -19.32
CA ALA A 222 28.68 6.05 -20.40
C ALA A 222 27.44 5.99 -21.31
N ARG A 223 26.23 6.00 -20.73
CA ARG A 223 24.97 6.06 -21.49
C ARG A 223 24.82 7.35 -22.28
N SER A 224 25.25 8.49 -21.71
CA SER A 224 25.22 9.76 -22.41
C SER A 224 26.24 9.81 -23.55
N ALA A 225 27.46 9.33 -23.33
CA ALA A 225 28.50 9.25 -24.37
C ALA A 225 28.08 8.32 -25.52
N ALA A 226 27.45 7.19 -25.22
CA ALA A 226 26.90 6.30 -26.25
C ALA A 226 25.82 6.99 -27.09
N ARG A 227 24.92 7.75 -26.46
CA ARG A 227 23.92 8.56 -27.17
C ARG A 227 24.54 9.62 -28.05
N VAL A 228 25.58 10.31 -27.59
CA VAL A 228 26.28 11.33 -28.40
C VAL A 228 26.92 10.70 -29.64
N ARG A 229 27.63 9.58 -29.48
CA ARG A 229 28.24 8.85 -30.61
C ARG A 229 27.20 8.41 -31.64
N GLU A 230 26.04 7.93 -31.16
CA GLU A 230 24.96 7.53 -32.06
C GLU A 230 24.36 8.72 -32.82
N LEU A 231 24.15 9.85 -32.15
CA LEU A 231 23.69 11.07 -32.80
C LEU A 231 24.69 11.61 -33.83
N GLU A 232 25.99 11.53 -33.54
CA GLU A 232 27.05 11.89 -34.48
C GLU A 232 27.09 10.98 -35.71
N ARG A 233 26.88 9.66 -35.52
CA ARG A 233 26.76 8.70 -36.62
C ARG A 233 25.60 9.03 -37.54
N LEU A 234 24.41 9.26 -36.98
CA LEU A 234 23.22 9.62 -37.75
C LEU A 234 23.41 10.93 -38.53
N ARG A 235 24.06 11.93 -37.92
CA ARG A 235 24.36 13.20 -38.58
C ARG A 235 25.33 13.04 -39.77
N GLN A 236 26.28 12.11 -39.68
CA GLN A 236 27.19 11.81 -40.80
C GLN A 236 26.47 11.05 -41.93
N GLU A 237 25.49 10.21 -41.60
CA GLU A 237 24.68 9.47 -42.57
C GLU A 237 23.66 10.35 -43.30
N GLU A 238 23.10 11.38 -42.64
CA GLU A 238 22.19 12.36 -43.28
C GLU A 238 22.92 13.44 -44.09
N GLY A 239 24.24 13.59 -43.89
CA GLY A 239 25.07 14.59 -44.57
C GLY A 239 25.75 14.10 -45.85
N ASN A 240 25.48 12.88 -46.30
CA ASN A 240 26.06 12.22 -47.47
C ASN A 240 24.96 11.73 -48.44
#